data_AF-A0A497UVD1-F1
#
_entry.id   AF-A0A497UVD1-F1
#
_cell.length_a   1.000
_cell.length_b   1.000
_cell.length_c   1.000
_cell.angle_alpha   90.00
_cell.angle_beta   90.00
_cell.angle_gamma   90.00
#
_symmetry.space_group_name_H-M   'P 1'
#
loop_
_entity.id
_entity.type
_entity.pdbx_description
1 polymer ?
#
loop_
_entity_poly.entity_id
_entity_poly.type
_entity_poly.pdbx_seq_one_letter_code
_entity_poly.pdbx_strand_id
1 'polypeptide(L)'
;MTAEKDIKIEQYKRQLIYYYNLLMSVILAIFGLIFVFIIPDKIMAWYLFGGLFLLDYTYMIVRKTYSVNVLVHSYIIIAVLYNFYIMLAFWDNSIASFVWLIPIPLAAYVFFQRKYVFIYSAFILLNIILGYLISKTFSFNFPKHRPEDVRITDTILMISNVAVISLLVYFKDKIKRVEIYHEIEEKKQNTVVQSVPVSEKAPFADELFDKIELIMTEKQLYKDINFNISKLSAEMEINSSYISKSIRTKGYPNFNNYLNRHRIECVKRLLNENDIEKITLMYIYTEAGFSNQSTFNRVFKQLENITPSEYISGLQLH
;
A
#
# COMPACT_ATOMS: atom_id res chain seq x y z
N MET A 1 -13.70 1.48 -16.57
CA MET A 1 -12.34 1.46 -15.97
C MET A 1 -12.31 0.83 -14.60
N THR A 2 -13.13 1.26 -13.64
CA THR A 2 -13.17 0.66 -12.28
C THR A 2 -13.50 -0.84 -12.31
N ALA A 3 -14.50 -1.24 -13.10
CA ALA A 3 -14.84 -2.66 -13.29
C ALA A 3 -13.69 -3.49 -13.91
N GLU A 4 -12.88 -2.91 -14.80
CA GLU A 4 -11.77 -3.61 -15.46
C GLU A 4 -10.59 -3.81 -14.50
N LYS A 5 -10.29 -2.82 -13.67
CA LYS A 5 -9.34 -2.93 -12.54
C LYS A 5 -9.75 -4.05 -11.61
N ASP A 6 -11.00 -4.05 -11.16
CA ASP A 6 -11.50 -5.01 -10.18
C ASP A 6 -11.48 -6.44 -10.73
N ILE A 7 -11.84 -6.63 -12.00
CA ILE A 7 -11.72 -7.92 -12.70
C ILE A 7 -10.27 -8.41 -12.72
N LYS A 8 -9.31 -7.53 -13.06
CA LYS A 8 -7.89 -7.89 -13.16
C LYS A 8 -7.28 -8.21 -11.79
N ILE A 9 -7.67 -7.48 -10.76
CA ILE A 9 -7.26 -7.76 -9.37
C ILE A 9 -7.83 -9.13 -8.92
N GLU A 10 -9.11 -9.38 -9.16
CA GLU A 10 -9.76 -10.66 -8.85
C GLU A 10 -9.08 -11.83 -9.58
N GLN A 11 -8.70 -11.65 -10.86
CA GLN A 11 -7.94 -12.64 -11.62
C GLN A 11 -6.59 -12.97 -10.97
N TYR A 12 -5.81 -11.95 -10.58
CA TYR A 12 -4.54 -12.18 -9.90
C TYR A 12 -4.71 -12.85 -8.53
N LYS A 13 -5.76 -12.50 -7.77
CA LYS A 13 -6.07 -13.19 -6.52
C LYS A 13 -6.41 -14.66 -6.75
N ARG A 14 -7.18 -15.00 -7.79
CA ARG A 14 -7.48 -16.40 -8.14
C ARG A 14 -6.24 -17.17 -8.60
N GLN A 15 -5.38 -16.55 -9.40
CA GLN A 15 -4.10 -17.13 -9.78
C GLN A 15 -3.22 -17.39 -8.55
N LEU A 16 -3.14 -16.43 -7.62
CA LEU A 16 -2.40 -16.62 -6.38
C LEU A 16 -2.92 -17.82 -5.59
N ILE A 17 -4.25 -17.95 -5.43
CA ILE A 17 -4.84 -19.12 -4.75
C ILE A 17 -4.45 -20.42 -5.46
N TYR A 18 -4.51 -20.46 -6.80
CA TYR A 18 -4.12 -21.63 -7.57
C TYR A 18 -2.66 -22.03 -7.34
N TYR A 19 -1.72 -21.09 -7.51
CA TYR A 19 -0.30 -21.37 -7.32
C TYR A 19 0.05 -21.68 -5.86
N TYR A 20 -0.66 -21.07 -4.90
CA TYR A 20 -0.51 -21.37 -3.49
C TYR A 20 -0.95 -22.81 -3.18
N ASN A 21 -2.11 -23.25 -3.68
CA ASN A 21 -2.56 -24.63 -3.51
C ASN A 21 -1.56 -25.61 -4.12
N LEU A 22 -1.12 -25.39 -5.37
CA LEU A 22 -0.11 -26.23 -6.01
C LEU A 22 1.19 -26.32 -5.19
N LEU A 23 1.70 -25.18 -4.71
CA LEU A 23 2.91 -25.12 -3.89
C LEU A 23 2.72 -25.91 -2.58
N MET A 24 1.60 -25.69 -1.88
CA MET A 24 1.30 -26.40 -0.64
C MET A 24 1.13 -27.91 -0.85
N SER A 25 0.51 -28.34 -1.96
CA SER A 25 0.37 -29.77 -2.27
C SER A 25 1.73 -30.43 -2.51
N VAL A 26 2.65 -29.77 -3.21
CA VAL A 26 4.03 -30.26 -3.36
C VAL A 26 4.72 -30.34 -1.99
N ILE A 27 4.61 -29.30 -1.16
CA ILE A 27 5.27 -29.30 0.15
C ILE A 27 4.70 -30.39 1.06
N LEU A 28 3.37 -30.53 1.16
CA LEU A 28 2.73 -31.57 1.96
C LEU A 28 3.10 -32.98 1.46
N ALA A 29 3.21 -33.18 0.15
CA ALA A 29 3.68 -34.45 -0.41
C ALA A 29 5.13 -34.75 0.02
N ILE A 30 6.03 -33.76 -0.05
CA ILE A 30 7.42 -33.90 0.39
C ILE A 30 7.48 -34.27 1.88
N PHE A 31 6.78 -33.54 2.74
CA PHE A 31 6.73 -33.86 4.18
C PHE A 31 6.13 -35.25 4.42
N GLY A 32 5.03 -35.59 3.75
CA GLY A 32 4.43 -36.92 3.84
C GLY A 32 5.43 -38.04 3.48
N LEU A 33 6.18 -37.86 2.39
CA LEU A 33 7.22 -38.82 1.97
C LEU A 33 8.39 -38.90 2.98
N ILE A 34 8.80 -37.77 3.57
CA ILE A 34 9.83 -37.75 4.63
C ILE A 34 9.37 -38.61 5.82
N PHE A 35 8.13 -38.46 6.28
CA PHE A 35 7.61 -39.24 7.40
C PHE A 35 7.30 -40.71 7.07
N VAL A 36 7.22 -41.07 5.79
CA VAL A 36 7.10 -42.47 5.36
C VAL A 36 8.48 -43.14 5.29
N PHE A 37 9.46 -42.48 4.66
CA PHE A 37 10.71 -43.13 4.25
C PHE A 37 11.93 -42.76 5.09
N ILE A 38 11.98 -41.56 5.66
CA ILE A 38 13.16 -41.05 6.38
C ILE A 38 12.93 -41.10 7.90
N ILE A 39 11.79 -40.54 8.35
CA ILE A 39 11.42 -40.43 9.76
C ILE A 39 10.15 -41.25 9.95
N PRO A 40 10.23 -42.59 10.14
CA PRO A 40 9.06 -43.47 10.09
C PRO A 40 8.08 -43.15 11.23
N ASP A 41 7.11 -42.29 10.91
CA ASP A 41 5.97 -41.91 11.74
C ASP A 41 4.71 -42.03 10.90
N LYS A 42 4.04 -43.18 11.06
CA LYS A 42 2.85 -43.50 10.26
C LYS A 42 1.71 -42.53 10.54
N ILE A 43 1.55 -42.08 11.79
CA ILE A 43 0.42 -41.20 12.16
C ILE A 43 0.64 -39.84 11.50
N MET A 44 1.84 -39.28 11.61
CA MET A 44 2.17 -38.00 10.98
C MET A 44 2.10 -38.07 9.46
N ALA A 45 2.61 -39.15 8.85
CA ALA A 45 2.50 -39.36 7.40
C ALA A 45 1.04 -39.39 6.92
N TRP A 46 0.18 -40.20 7.56
CA TRP A 46 -1.25 -40.25 7.21
C TRP A 46 -1.95 -38.91 7.42
N TYR A 47 -1.60 -38.17 8.48
CA TYR A 47 -2.13 -36.84 8.75
C TYR A 47 -1.78 -35.84 7.64
N LEU A 48 -0.54 -35.88 7.14
CA LEU A 48 -0.07 -35.01 6.06
C LEU A 48 -0.70 -35.35 4.71
N PHE A 49 -0.77 -36.64 4.35
CA PHE A 49 -1.46 -37.06 3.12
C PHE A 49 -2.97 -36.82 3.19
N GLY A 50 -3.59 -36.98 4.36
CA GLY A 50 -4.99 -36.60 4.58
C GLY A 50 -5.20 -35.10 4.39
N GLY A 51 -4.30 -34.28 4.93
CA GLY A 51 -4.30 -32.83 4.71
C GLY A 51 -4.15 -32.44 3.25
N LEU A 52 -3.21 -33.08 2.53
CA LEU A 52 -3.02 -32.89 1.08
C LEU A 52 -4.29 -33.24 0.30
N PHE A 53 -4.88 -34.42 0.58
CA PHE A 53 -6.12 -34.84 -0.08
C PHE A 53 -7.25 -33.83 0.17
N LEU A 54 -7.44 -33.41 1.42
CA LEU A 54 -8.47 -32.43 1.77
C LEU A 54 -8.21 -31.08 1.09
N LEU A 55 -6.98 -30.60 1.04
CA LEU A 55 -6.60 -29.35 0.38
C LEU A 55 -6.99 -29.39 -1.10
N ASP A 56 -6.51 -30.39 -1.84
CA ASP A 56 -6.73 -30.50 -3.28
C ASP A 56 -8.20 -30.77 -3.62
N TYR A 57 -8.85 -31.66 -2.87
CA TYR A 57 -10.25 -32.02 -3.07
C TYR A 57 -11.18 -30.82 -2.82
N THR A 58 -11.00 -30.11 -1.69
CA THR A 58 -11.83 -28.94 -1.38
C THR A 58 -11.56 -27.81 -2.38
N TYR A 59 -10.31 -27.59 -2.78
CA TYR A 59 -9.99 -26.61 -3.81
C TYR A 59 -10.69 -26.93 -5.14
N MET A 60 -10.66 -28.18 -5.60
CA MET A 60 -11.27 -28.58 -6.86
C MET A 60 -12.77 -28.26 -6.91
N ILE A 61 -13.49 -28.49 -5.82
CA ILE A 61 -14.94 -28.28 -5.70
C ILE A 61 -15.30 -26.80 -5.54
N VAL A 62 -14.62 -26.11 -4.63
CA VAL A 62 -15.06 -24.82 -4.10
C VAL A 62 -14.53 -23.65 -4.95
N ARG A 63 -13.44 -23.85 -5.72
CA ARG A 63 -12.75 -22.77 -6.47
C ARG A 63 -13.60 -21.99 -7.47
N LYS A 64 -14.65 -22.60 -8.05
CA LYS A 64 -15.55 -21.96 -9.02
C LYS A 64 -16.84 -21.42 -8.40
N THR A 65 -17.21 -21.93 -7.23
CA THR A 65 -18.54 -21.71 -6.64
C THR A 65 -18.55 -20.51 -5.69
N TYR A 66 -17.45 -20.27 -4.98
CA TYR A 66 -17.37 -19.24 -3.95
C TYR A 66 -16.50 -18.05 -4.36
N SER A 67 -16.74 -16.91 -3.72
CA SER A 67 -15.91 -15.73 -3.87
C SER A 67 -14.52 -15.96 -3.28
N VAL A 68 -13.51 -15.29 -3.84
CA VAL A 68 -12.12 -15.31 -3.35
C VAL A 68 -12.05 -15.02 -1.86
N ASN A 69 -12.86 -14.07 -1.38
CA ASN A 69 -12.83 -13.67 0.02
C ASN A 69 -13.26 -14.81 0.95
N VAL A 70 -14.38 -15.48 0.64
CA VAL A 70 -14.89 -16.59 1.47
C VAL A 70 -13.90 -17.74 1.49
N LEU A 71 -13.36 -18.09 0.32
CA LEU A 71 -12.34 -19.13 0.16
C LEU A 71 -11.12 -18.87 1.06
N VAL A 72 -10.53 -17.68 0.97
CA VAL A 72 -9.30 -17.38 1.71
C VAL A 72 -9.55 -17.29 3.22
N HIS A 73 -10.69 -16.75 3.67
CA HIS A 73 -11.05 -16.78 5.11
C HIS A 73 -11.13 -18.23 5.61
N SER A 74 -11.84 -19.10 4.88
CA SER A 74 -11.99 -20.51 5.26
C SER A 74 -10.64 -21.24 5.31
N TYR A 75 -9.77 -21.02 4.31
CA TYR A 75 -8.45 -21.65 4.30
C TYR A 75 -7.54 -21.17 5.41
N ILE A 76 -7.54 -19.88 5.76
CA ILE A 76 -6.74 -19.40 6.89
C ILE A 76 -7.19 -20.08 8.19
N ILE A 77 -8.49 -20.14 8.45
CA ILE A 77 -9.02 -20.76 9.67
C ILE A 77 -8.67 -22.25 9.70
N ILE A 78 -8.94 -22.97 8.60
CA ILE A 78 -8.65 -24.41 8.50
C ILE A 78 -7.16 -24.68 8.64
N ALA A 79 -6.29 -23.88 8.01
CA ALA A 79 -4.84 -24.07 8.07
C ALA A 79 -4.29 -23.89 9.50
N VAL A 80 -4.77 -22.90 10.25
CA VAL A 80 -4.38 -22.70 11.66
C VAL A 80 -4.83 -23.90 12.51
N LEU A 81 -6.08 -24.34 12.36
CA LEU A 81 -6.59 -25.51 13.08
C LEU A 81 -5.87 -26.81 12.71
N TYR A 82 -5.54 -26.98 11.43
CA TYR A 82 -4.79 -28.12 10.93
C TYR A 82 -3.35 -28.12 11.48
N ASN A 83 -2.70 -26.96 11.56
CA ASN A 83 -1.36 -26.85 12.11
C ASN A 83 -1.33 -27.12 13.63
N PHE A 84 -2.42 -26.90 14.35
CA PHE A 84 -2.51 -27.11 15.80
C PHE A 84 -2.11 -28.52 16.24
N TYR A 85 -2.53 -29.56 15.50
CA TYR A 85 -2.12 -30.93 15.81
C TYR A 85 -0.62 -31.14 15.59
N ILE A 86 -0.06 -30.65 14.49
CA ILE A 86 1.38 -30.74 14.18
C ILE A 86 2.19 -30.06 15.29
N MET A 87 1.72 -28.89 15.72
CA MET A 87 2.33 -28.11 16.78
C MET A 87 2.37 -28.86 18.11
N LEU A 88 1.28 -29.56 18.47
CA LEU A 88 1.27 -30.42 19.66
C LEU A 88 2.18 -31.65 19.50
N ALA A 89 2.17 -32.29 18.34
CA ALA A 89 2.96 -33.50 18.07
C ALA A 89 4.48 -33.24 18.15
N PHE A 90 4.92 -32.06 17.70
CA PHE A 90 6.32 -31.66 17.72
C PHE A 90 6.70 -30.79 18.91
N TRP A 91 5.78 -30.54 19.85
CA TRP A 91 5.99 -29.58 20.94
C TRP A 91 7.30 -29.80 21.72
N ASP A 92 7.56 -31.06 22.10
CA ASP A 92 8.76 -31.45 22.84
C ASP A 92 10.01 -31.59 21.96
N ASN A 93 9.83 -31.68 20.63
CA ASN A 93 10.91 -31.92 19.67
C ASN A 93 11.44 -30.61 19.07
N SER A 94 10.55 -29.71 18.64
CA SER A 94 10.89 -28.41 18.06
C SER A 94 9.70 -27.44 18.07
N ILE A 95 10.00 -26.21 18.50
CA ILE A 95 9.09 -25.07 18.36
C ILE A 95 8.99 -24.55 16.92
N ALA A 96 9.81 -25.05 15.98
CA ALA A 96 9.80 -24.56 14.60
C ALA A 96 8.44 -24.75 13.92
N SER A 97 7.61 -25.69 14.37
CA SER A 97 6.26 -25.93 13.84
C SER A 97 5.37 -24.68 13.75
N PHE A 98 5.57 -23.67 14.60
CA PHE A 98 4.85 -22.39 14.53
C PHE A 98 5.18 -21.58 13.28
N VAL A 99 6.34 -21.80 12.66
CA VAL A 99 6.84 -21.06 11.49
C VAL A 99 5.86 -21.19 10.33
N TRP A 100 5.15 -22.32 10.22
CA TRP A 100 4.05 -22.50 9.26
C TRP A 100 2.95 -21.44 9.33
N LEU A 101 2.79 -20.76 10.46
CA LEU A 101 1.76 -19.73 10.66
C LEU A 101 2.24 -18.33 10.23
N ILE A 102 3.54 -18.12 10.04
CA ILE A 102 4.13 -16.81 9.69
C ILE A 102 3.62 -16.22 8.36
N PRO A 103 3.38 -17.01 7.30
CA PRO A 103 2.88 -16.45 6.04
C PRO A 103 1.42 -15.96 6.12
N ILE A 104 0.66 -16.36 7.14
CA ILE A 104 -0.79 -16.09 7.21
C ILE A 104 -1.12 -14.59 7.36
N PRO A 105 -0.48 -13.81 8.26
CA PRO A 105 -0.69 -12.36 8.31
C PRO A 105 -0.34 -11.66 6.98
N LEU A 106 0.69 -12.14 6.28
CA LEU A 106 1.04 -11.62 4.97
C LEU A 106 -0.03 -11.96 3.93
N ALA A 107 -0.55 -13.19 3.91
CA ALA A 107 -1.67 -13.56 3.05
C ALA A 107 -2.90 -12.67 3.34
N ALA A 108 -3.24 -12.46 4.62
CA ALA A 108 -4.33 -11.57 5.00
C ALA A 108 -4.13 -10.14 4.47
N TYR A 109 -2.90 -9.63 4.48
CA TYR A 109 -2.56 -8.32 3.91
C TYR A 109 -2.77 -8.26 2.40
N VAL A 110 -2.51 -9.36 1.67
CA VAL A 110 -2.68 -9.42 0.20
C VAL A 110 -4.15 -9.49 -0.19
N PHE A 111 -4.96 -10.25 0.55
CA PHE A 111 -6.34 -10.51 0.17
C PHE A 111 -7.34 -9.50 0.76
N PHE A 112 -7.06 -8.97 1.96
CA PHE A 112 -8.03 -8.25 2.78
C PHE A 112 -7.55 -6.87 3.25
N GLN A 113 -8.44 -6.16 3.93
CA GLN A 113 -8.14 -4.89 4.60
C GLN A 113 -7.18 -5.10 5.79
N ARG A 114 -6.44 -4.04 6.15
CA ARG A 114 -5.43 -4.05 7.23
C ARG A 114 -5.96 -4.58 8.57
N LYS A 115 -7.24 -4.35 8.90
CA LYS A 115 -7.87 -4.87 10.13
C LYS A 115 -7.78 -6.39 10.26
N TYR A 116 -7.90 -7.12 9.15
CA TYR A 116 -7.86 -8.59 9.18
C TYR A 116 -6.46 -9.13 9.45
N VAL A 117 -5.41 -8.38 9.11
CA VAL A 117 -4.03 -8.74 9.48
C VAL A 117 -3.91 -8.83 11.00
N PHE A 118 -4.42 -7.83 11.72
CA PHE A 118 -4.40 -7.84 13.19
C PHE A 118 -5.27 -8.97 13.77
N ILE A 119 -6.45 -9.20 13.21
CA ILE A 119 -7.36 -10.27 13.64
C ILE A 119 -6.68 -11.64 13.50
N TYR A 120 -6.09 -11.94 12.34
CA TYR A 120 -5.45 -13.24 12.12
C TYR A 120 -4.15 -13.39 12.90
N SER A 121 -3.36 -12.33 13.07
CA SER A 121 -2.19 -12.36 13.95
C SER A 121 -2.58 -12.67 15.40
N ALA A 122 -3.65 -12.03 15.91
CA ALA A 122 -4.16 -12.31 17.25
C ALA A 122 -4.68 -13.75 17.38
N PHE A 123 -5.39 -14.25 16.36
CA PHE A 123 -5.89 -15.62 16.32
C PHE A 123 -4.75 -16.66 16.34
N ILE A 124 -3.68 -16.42 15.57
CA ILE A 124 -2.47 -17.26 15.57
C ILE A 124 -1.81 -17.26 16.95
N LEU A 125 -1.62 -16.08 17.55
CA LEU A 125 -1.04 -15.98 18.90
C LEU A 125 -1.87 -16.73 19.93
N LEU A 126 -3.20 -16.58 19.89
CA LEU A 126 -4.11 -17.32 20.75
C LEU A 126 -3.96 -18.84 20.55
N ASN A 127 -3.85 -19.29 19.29
CA ASN A 127 -3.69 -20.70 18.96
C ASN A 127 -2.36 -21.27 19.52
N ILE A 128 -1.26 -20.53 19.38
CA ILE A 128 0.06 -20.88 19.94
C ILE A 128 -0.01 -20.98 21.47
N ILE A 129 -0.59 -19.97 22.12
CA ILE A 129 -0.77 -19.95 23.59
C ILE A 129 -1.61 -21.15 24.04
N LEU A 130 -2.69 -21.45 23.32
CA LEU A 130 -3.55 -22.58 23.63
C LEU A 130 -2.81 -23.91 23.53
N GLY A 131 -1.98 -24.09 22.50
CA GLY A 131 -1.19 -25.32 22.37
C GLY A 131 -0.10 -25.43 23.44
N TYR A 132 0.53 -24.32 23.84
CA TYR A 132 1.43 -24.28 24.99
C TYR A 132 0.73 -24.76 26.27
N LEU A 133 -0.45 -24.20 26.56
CA LEU A 133 -1.24 -24.55 27.75
C LEU A 133 -1.64 -26.02 27.71
N ILE A 134 -2.16 -26.50 26.58
CA ILE A 134 -2.59 -27.89 26.41
C ILE A 134 -1.42 -28.85 26.57
N SER A 135 -0.27 -28.56 25.97
CA SER A 135 0.92 -29.40 26.10
C SER A 135 1.45 -29.48 27.53
N LYS A 136 1.21 -28.46 28.36
CA LYS A 136 1.62 -28.45 29.76
C LYS A 136 0.61 -29.14 30.67
N THR A 137 -0.68 -29.03 30.37
CA THR A 137 -1.76 -29.59 31.20
C THR A 137 -1.99 -31.07 30.92
N PHE A 138 -1.85 -31.49 29.67
CA PHE A 138 -2.12 -32.87 29.24
C PHE A 138 -0.82 -33.55 28.79
N SER A 139 -0.62 -34.78 29.25
CA SER A 139 0.46 -35.62 28.74
C SER A 139 0.00 -36.36 27.49
N PHE A 140 0.69 -36.12 26.37
CA PHE A 140 0.46 -36.83 25.12
C PHE A 140 1.59 -37.82 24.84
N ASN A 141 1.25 -39.00 24.36
CA ASN A 141 2.23 -40.02 23.96
C ASN A 141 2.59 -39.87 22.47
N PHE A 142 3.24 -38.77 22.12
CA PHE A 142 3.74 -38.58 20.75
C PHE A 142 5.06 -39.33 20.51
N PRO A 143 5.31 -39.77 19.27
CA PRO A 143 6.61 -40.32 18.90
C PRO A 143 7.75 -39.33 19.18
N LYS A 144 8.83 -39.82 19.79
CA LYS A 144 10.06 -39.04 19.95
C LYS A 144 10.92 -39.19 18.70
N HIS A 145 11.34 -38.07 18.14
CA HIS A 145 12.19 -38.05 16.95
C HIS A 145 13.65 -37.79 17.32
N ARG A 146 14.59 -38.24 16.49
CA ARG A 146 16.00 -37.93 16.72
C ARG A 146 16.25 -36.45 16.42
N PRO A 147 17.17 -35.78 17.15
CA PRO A 147 17.48 -34.38 16.88
C PRO A 147 17.93 -34.10 15.44
N GLU A 148 18.57 -35.07 14.78
CA GLU A 148 19.00 -34.97 13.38
C GLU A 148 17.80 -34.93 12.42
N ASP A 149 16.82 -35.80 12.64
CA ASP A 149 15.57 -35.87 11.87
C ASP A 149 14.80 -34.54 11.95
N VAL A 150 14.71 -33.98 13.17
CA VAL A 150 14.04 -32.71 13.45
C VAL A 150 14.73 -31.55 12.72
N ARG A 151 16.07 -31.52 12.70
CA ARG A 151 16.82 -30.47 11.97
C ARG A 151 16.55 -30.50 10.47
N ILE A 152 16.41 -31.70 9.88
CA ILE A 152 16.09 -31.85 8.46
C ILE A 152 14.70 -31.28 8.19
N THR A 153 13.69 -31.67 8.97
CA THR A 153 12.32 -31.16 8.81
C THR A 153 12.24 -29.65 9.01
N ASP A 154 12.95 -29.11 9.99
CA ASP A 154 12.97 -27.67 10.30
C ASP A 154 13.66 -26.87 9.18
N THR A 155 14.71 -27.42 8.56
CA THR A 155 15.37 -26.78 7.42
C THR A 155 14.43 -26.71 6.21
N ILE A 156 13.75 -27.82 5.89
CA ILE A 156 12.79 -27.87 4.79
C ILE A 156 11.59 -26.96 5.06
N LEU A 157 11.17 -26.86 6.32
CA LEU A 157 10.13 -25.95 6.78
C LEU A 157 10.48 -24.48 6.50
N MET A 158 11.71 -24.07 6.82
CA MET A 158 12.19 -22.71 6.56
C MET A 158 12.23 -22.41 5.06
N ILE A 159 12.76 -23.32 4.25
CA ILE A 159 12.81 -23.18 2.78
C ILE A 159 11.39 -23.05 2.21
N SER A 160 10.48 -23.90 2.67
CA SER A 160 9.06 -23.89 2.26
C SER A 160 8.40 -22.56 2.60
N ASN A 161 8.67 -22.01 3.79
CA ASN A 161 8.15 -20.70 4.19
C ASN A 161 8.67 -19.56 3.33
N VAL A 162 9.96 -19.57 3.00
CA VAL A 162 10.54 -18.58 2.08
C VAL A 162 9.87 -18.65 0.72
N ALA A 163 9.59 -19.85 0.19
CA ALA A 163 8.89 -20.03 -1.08
C ALA A 163 7.45 -19.46 -1.03
N VAL A 164 6.69 -19.77 0.04
CA VAL A 164 5.32 -19.26 0.24
C VAL A 164 5.31 -17.73 0.37
N ILE A 165 6.20 -17.16 1.17
CA ILE A 165 6.32 -15.70 1.35
C ILE A 165 6.68 -15.03 0.02
N SER A 166 7.63 -15.60 -0.72
CA SER A 166 8.04 -15.07 -2.03
C SER A 166 6.88 -15.04 -3.02
N LEU A 167 6.07 -16.11 -3.05
CA LEU A 167 4.86 -16.18 -3.87
C LEU A 167 3.84 -15.08 -3.48
N LEU A 168 3.59 -14.90 -2.19
CA LEU A 168 2.68 -13.87 -1.68
C LEU A 168 3.16 -12.45 -2.05
N VAL A 169 4.46 -12.17 -1.87
CA VAL A 169 5.06 -10.87 -2.22
C VAL A 169 4.99 -10.61 -3.73
N TYR A 170 5.26 -11.62 -4.55
CA TYR A 170 5.19 -11.50 -6.01
C TYR A 170 3.79 -11.07 -6.49
N PHE A 171 2.75 -11.74 -6.00
CA PHE A 171 1.36 -11.39 -6.37
C PHE A 171 0.90 -10.08 -5.75
N LYS A 172 1.36 -9.74 -4.55
CA LYS A 172 1.14 -8.42 -3.95
C LYS A 172 1.67 -7.30 -4.84
N ASP A 173 2.88 -7.45 -5.37
CA ASP A 173 3.47 -6.45 -6.27
C ASP A 173 2.66 -6.34 -7.57
N LYS A 174 2.23 -7.46 -8.16
CA LYS A 174 1.36 -7.45 -9.35
C LYS A 174 0.04 -6.71 -9.12
N ILE A 175 -0.63 -6.96 -8.00
CA ILE A 175 -1.90 -6.29 -7.65
C ILE A 175 -1.66 -4.79 -7.48
N LYS A 176 -0.63 -4.42 -6.71
CA LYS A 176 -0.28 -3.02 -6.46
C LYS A 176 0.04 -2.25 -7.75
N ARG A 177 0.71 -2.88 -8.73
CA ARG A 177 0.95 -2.26 -10.03
C ARG A 177 -0.35 -1.91 -10.75
N VAL A 178 -1.33 -2.81 -10.77
CA VAL A 178 -2.65 -2.54 -11.37
C VAL A 178 -3.34 -1.36 -10.70
N GLU A 179 -3.29 -1.28 -9.37
CA GLU A 179 -3.84 -0.16 -8.61
C GLU A 179 -3.20 1.17 -9.01
N ILE A 180 -1.86 1.22 -9.08
CA ILE A 180 -1.10 2.41 -9.46
C ILE A 180 -1.41 2.83 -10.91
N TYR A 181 -1.45 1.90 -11.87
CA TYR A 181 -1.76 2.22 -13.26
C TYR A 181 -3.15 2.85 -13.38
N HIS A 182 -4.15 2.28 -12.71
CA HIS A 182 -5.50 2.83 -12.72
C HIS A 182 -5.58 4.22 -12.06
N GLU A 183 -4.90 4.43 -10.93
CA GLU A 183 -4.85 5.77 -10.29
C GLU A 183 -4.24 6.84 -11.21
N ILE A 184 -3.23 6.46 -12.02
CA ILE A 184 -2.63 7.35 -13.00
C ILE A 184 -3.60 7.64 -14.15
N GLU A 185 -4.32 6.63 -14.66
CA GLU A 185 -5.29 6.81 -15.74
C GLU A 185 -6.50 7.64 -15.29
N GLU A 186 -7.01 7.41 -14.09
CA GLU A 186 -8.12 8.16 -13.50
C GLU A 186 -7.74 9.64 -13.32
N LYS A 187 -6.51 9.93 -12.88
CA LYS A 187 -5.97 11.30 -12.87
C LYS A 187 -5.89 11.91 -14.26
N LYS A 188 -5.48 11.14 -15.29
CA LYS A 188 -5.44 11.63 -16.67
C LYS A 188 -6.84 11.94 -17.21
N GLN A 189 -7.82 11.06 -17.01
CA GLN A 189 -9.18 11.27 -17.48
C GLN A 189 -9.89 12.42 -16.77
N ASN A 190 -9.73 12.56 -15.46
CA ASN A 190 -10.26 13.72 -14.73
C ASN A 190 -9.62 15.04 -15.20
N THR A 191 -8.41 14.99 -15.74
CA THR A 191 -7.77 16.15 -16.41
C THR A 191 -8.37 16.43 -17.80
N VAL A 192 -8.85 15.41 -18.51
CA VAL A 192 -9.44 15.55 -19.85
C VAL A 192 -10.93 15.95 -19.80
N VAL A 193 -11.72 15.43 -18.86
CA VAL A 193 -13.17 15.71 -18.78
C VAL A 193 -13.47 17.14 -18.27
N GLN A 194 -12.51 17.81 -17.63
CA GLN A 194 -12.60 19.24 -17.29
C GLN A 194 -12.28 20.18 -18.46
N SER A 195 -12.12 19.68 -19.70
CA SER A 195 -12.14 20.56 -20.87
C SER A 195 -13.56 21.05 -21.11
N VAL A 196 -13.88 22.24 -20.58
CA VAL A 196 -14.98 23.08 -21.05
C VAL A 196 -14.95 23.11 -22.59
N PRO A 197 -16.08 23.02 -23.31
CA PRO A 197 -16.09 23.22 -24.75
C PRO A 197 -15.67 24.67 -25.02
N VAL A 198 -14.45 24.87 -25.55
CA VAL A 198 -13.89 26.20 -25.81
C VAL A 198 -13.93 26.50 -27.30
N SER A 199 -14.47 27.69 -27.60
CA SER A 199 -14.38 28.40 -28.87
C SER A 199 -12.98 28.37 -29.48
N GLU A 200 -12.91 28.03 -30.77
CA GLU A 200 -11.70 27.77 -31.57
C GLU A 200 -10.78 28.98 -31.83
N LYS A 201 -11.00 30.13 -31.19
CA LYS A 201 -10.18 31.34 -31.37
C LYS A 201 -9.25 31.54 -30.18
N ALA A 202 -8.04 31.00 -30.28
CA ALA A 202 -6.97 31.31 -29.33
C ALA A 202 -6.46 32.76 -29.55
N PRO A 203 -6.45 33.63 -28.52
CA PRO A 203 -5.61 34.82 -28.51
C PRO A 203 -4.13 34.42 -28.56
N PHE A 204 -3.26 35.27 -29.09
CA PHE A 204 -1.81 35.03 -29.09
C PHE A 204 -1.32 34.71 -27.65
N ALA A 205 -0.39 33.75 -27.53
CA ALA A 205 -0.01 33.14 -26.25
C ALA A 205 0.51 34.14 -25.19
N ASP A 206 1.01 35.30 -25.63
CA ASP A 206 1.46 36.39 -24.77
C ASP A 206 0.29 37.16 -24.14
N GLU A 207 -0.74 37.52 -24.90
CA GLU A 207 -1.94 38.20 -24.38
C GLU A 207 -2.70 37.36 -23.34
N LEU A 208 -2.65 36.04 -23.48
CA LEU A 208 -3.28 35.13 -22.53
C LEU A 208 -2.56 35.15 -21.17
N PHE A 209 -1.23 35.24 -21.17
CA PHE A 209 -0.50 35.30 -19.90
C PHE A 209 -0.80 36.59 -19.14
N ASP A 210 -0.89 37.71 -19.85
CA ASP A 210 -1.17 39.00 -19.23
C ASP A 210 -2.57 39.01 -18.59
N LYS A 211 -3.55 38.35 -19.23
CA LYS A 211 -4.88 38.13 -18.63
C LYS A 211 -4.84 37.20 -17.41
N ILE A 212 -4.03 36.13 -17.46
CA ILE A 212 -3.82 35.23 -16.32
C ILE A 212 -3.20 36.00 -15.14
N GLU A 213 -2.22 36.84 -15.41
CA GLU A 213 -1.52 37.61 -14.39
C GLU A 213 -2.43 38.68 -13.78
N LEU A 214 -3.22 39.38 -14.61
CA LEU A 214 -4.20 40.36 -14.15
C LEU A 214 -5.21 39.73 -13.18
N ILE A 215 -5.85 38.62 -13.58
CA ILE A 215 -6.88 37.99 -12.74
C ILE A 215 -6.28 37.35 -11.48
N MET A 216 -5.07 36.79 -11.56
CA MET A 216 -4.35 36.23 -10.41
C MET A 216 -4.09 37.30 -9.36
N THR A 217 -3.69 38.50 -9.79
CA THR A 217 -3.30 39.61 -8.92
C THR A 217 -4.51 40.35 -8.35
N GLU A 218 -5.51 40.67 -9.19
CA GLU A 218 -6.72 41.39 -8.79
C GLU A 218 -7.57 40.58 -7.80
N LYS A 219 -7.80 39.30 -8.09
CA LYS A 219 -8.63 38.44 -7.24
C LYS A 219 -7.83 37.72 -6.14
N GLN A 220 -6.52 37.93 -6.09
CA GLN A 220 -5.61 37.27 -5.15
C GLN A 220 -5.84 35.75 -5.07
N LEU A 221 -6.05 35.10 -6.21
CA LEU A 221 -6.49 33.70 -6.28
C LEU A 221 -5.49 32.74 -5.62
N TYR A 222 -4.23 33.15 -5.53
CA TYR A 222 -3.17 32.42 -4.86
C TYR A 222 -3.42 32.18 -3.36
N LYS A 223 -4.27 32.99 -2.71
CA LYS A 223 -4.63 32.83 -1.29
C LYS A 223 -5.55 31.64 -1.02
N ASP A 224 -6.30 31.16 -2.02
CA ASP A 224 -7.11 29.96 -1.84
C ASP A 224 -6.20 28.73 -1.79
N ILE A 225 -6.23 28.02 -0.66
CA ILE A 225 -5.44 26.82 -0.38
C ILE A 225 -5.69 25.73 -1.44
N ASN A 226 -6.94 25.64 -1.93
CA ASN A 226 -7.37 24.65 -2.90
C ASN A 226 -7.31 25.17 -4.35
N PHE A 227 -6.69 26.34 -4.58
CA PHE A 227 -6.57 26.90 -5.92
C PHE A 227 -5.69 26.03 -6.82
N ASN A 228 -6.19 25.75 -8.01
CA ASN A 228 -5.53 24.90 -8.99
C ASN A 228 -5.88 25.36 -10.41
N ILE A 229 -5.21 24.79 -11.41
CA ILE A 229 -5.38 25.19 -12.80
C ILE A 229 -6.80 25.01 -13.31
N SER A 230 -7.55 24.03 -12.78
CA SER A 230 -8.95 23.80 -13.15
C SER A 230 -9.85 24.92 -12.64
N LYS A 231 -9.58 25.45 -11.44
CA LYS A 231 -10.28 26.64 -10.93
C LYS A 231 -9.98 27.87 -11.79
N LEU A 232 -8.73 28.09 -12.17
CA LEU A 232 -8.37 29.18 -13.09
C LEU A 232 -9.01 29.01 -14.47
N SER A 233 -9.07 27.78 -14.97
CA SER A 233 -9.73 27.42 -16.23
C SER A 233 -11.22 27.74 -16.20
N ALA A 234 -11.90 27.42 -15.10
CA ALA A 234 -13.29 27.77 -14.89
C ALA A 234 -13.49 29.29 -14.76
N GLU A 235 -12.63 29.97 -14.00
CA GLU A 235 -12.69 31.41 -13.77
C GLU A 235 -12.50 32.24 -15.04
N MET A 236 -11.64 31.77 -15.94
CA MET A 236 -11.35 32.44 -17.21
C MET A 236 -12.18 31.92 -18.38
N GLU A 237 -12.94 30.84 -18.19
CA GLU A 237 -13.61 30.07 -19.26
C GLU A 237 -12.64 29.63 -20.38
N ILE A 238 -11.37 29.36 -20.04
CA ILE A 238 -10.31 28.97 -20.98
C ILE A 238 -9.79 27.59 -20.62
N ASN A 239 -9.51 26.77 -21.64
CA ASN A 239 -9.00 25.41 -21.45
C ASN A 239 -7.67 25.42 -20.66
N SER A 240 -7.58 24.59 -19.62
CA SER A 240 -6.41 24.44 -18.76
C SER A 240 -5.12 24.10 -19.51
N SER A 241 -5.21 23.47 -20.68
CA SER A 241 -4.07 23.19 -21.58
C SER A 241 -3.48 24.47 -22.17
N TYR A 242 -4.32 25.42 -22.60
CA TYR A 242 -3.85 26.72 -23.11
C TYR A 242 -3.23 27.56 -21.99
N ILE A 243 -3.86 27.57 -20.81
CA ILE A 243 -3.30 28.21 -19.60
C ILE A 243 -1.94 27.60 -19.26
N SER A 244 -1.85 26.26 -19.21
CA SER A 244 -0.58 25.56 -18.96
C SER A 244 0.49 25.90 -19.99
N LYS A 245 0.12 25.97 -21.27
CA LYS A 245 1.04 26.30 -22.37
C LYS A 245 1.54 27.73 -22.26
N SER A 246 0.64 28.69 -21.99
CA SER A 246 1.00 30.10 -21.82
C SER A 246 1.96 30.30 -20.63
N ILE A 247 1.65 29.71 -19.47
CA ILE A 247 2.52 29.75 -18.28
C ILE A 247 3.90 29.15 -18.56
N ARG A 248 3.97 27.99 -19.24
CA ARG A 248 5.25 27.39 -19.63
C ARG A 248 6.06 28.26 -20.58
N THR A 249 5.39 28.93 -21.51
CA THR A 249 6.04 29.82 -22.49
C THR A 249 6.71 31.01 -21.80
N LYS A 250 6.18 31.48 -20.65
CA LYS A 250 6.80 32.51 -19.81
C LYS A 250 7.89 32.00 -18.84
N GLY A 251 8.34 30.75 -18.98
CA GLY A 251 9.48 30.23 -18.21
C GLY A 251 9.11 29.56 -16.88
N TYR A 252 7.82 29.37 -16.59
CA TYR A 252 7.39 28.60 -15.42
C TYR A 252 7.30 27.10 -15.75
N PRO A 253 7.96 26.20 -15.01
CA PRO A 253 7.96 24.77 -15.33
C PRO A 253 6.55 24.14 -15.33
N ASN A 254 5.65 24.61 -14.47
CA ASN A 254 4.26 24.17 -14.37
C ASN A 254 3.42 25.20 -13.59
N PHE A 255 2.09 25.04 -13.62
CA PHE A 255 1.15 25.92 -12.91
C PHE A 255 1.41 26.00 -11.40
N ASN A 256 1.78 24.89 -10.75
CA ASN A 256 2.06 24.91 -9.31
C ASN A 256 3.28 25.77 -8.97
N ASN A 257 4.31 25.78 -9.84
CA ASN A 257 5.44 26.68 -9.66
C ASN A 257 5.02 28.14 -9.80
N TYR A 258 4.23 28.47 -10.83
CA TYR A 258 3.65 29.80 -11.02
C TYR A 258 2.84 30.26 -9.80
N LEU A 259 1.89 29.44 -9.34
CA LEU A 259 1.07 29.71 -8.16
C LEU A 259 1.94 29.92 -6.91
N ASN A 260 2.93 29.05 -6.69
CA ASN A 260 3.80 29.15 -5.53
C ASN A 260 4.68 30.41 -5.55
N ARG A 261 5.09 30.92 -6.71
CA ARG A 261 5.80 32.22 -6.77
C ARG A 261 4.94 33.34 -6.23
N HIS A 262 3.69 33.44 -6.68
CA HIS A 262 2.72 34.41 -6.17
C HIS A 262 2.53 34.30 -4.64
N ARG A 263 2.43 33.07 -4.13
CA ARG A 263 2.33 32.83 -2.68
C ARG A 263 3.58 33.30 -1.92
N ILE A 264 4.79 33.02 -2.43
CA ILE A 264 6.03 33.46 -1.79
C ILE A 264 6.18 34.99 -1.84
N GLU A 265 5.84 35.64 -2.96
CA GLU A 265 5.84 37.10 -3.04
C GLU A 265 4.84 37.72 -2.06
N CYS A 266 3.66 37.10 -1.86
CA CYS A 266 2.74 37.51 -0.81
C CYS A 266 3.34 37.36 0.60
N VAL A 267 4.08 36.27 0.86
CA VAL A 267 4.78 36.07 2.14
C VAL A 267 5.81 37.17 2.39
N LYS A 268 6.66 37.48 1.39
CA LYS A 268 7.65 38.55 1.50
C LYS A 268 6.99 39.90 1.77
N ARG A 269 5.90 40.20 1.09
CA ARG A 269 5.12 41.41 1.33
C ARG A 269 4.57 41.47 2.75
N LEU A 270 3.95 40.39 3.24
CA LEU A 270 3.43 40.31 4.61
C LEU A 270 4.54 40.48 5.66
N LEU A 271 5.74 39.95 5.40
CA LEU A 271 6.90 40.12 6.28
C LEU A 271 7.44 41.56 6.31
N ASN A 272 7.32 42.30 5.21
CA ASN A 272 7.76 43.70 5.13
C ASN A 272 6.72 44.71 5.65
N GLU A 273 5.42 44.41 5.49
CA GLU A 273 4.33 45.32 5.87
C GLU A 273 3.94 45.23 7.35
N ASN A 274 4.25 44.12 8.01
CA ASN A 274 3.87 43.88 9.40
C ASN A 274 5.07 43.92 10.34
N ASP A 275 4.78 44.25 11.59
CA ASP A 275 5.73 44.08 12.68
C ASP A 275 5.97 42.58 12.93
N ILE A 276 7.14 42.09 12.50
CA ILE A 276 7.56 40.68 12.56
C ILE A 276 7.47 40.14 13.98
N GLU A 277 7.60 40.99 15.02
CA GLU A 277 7.47 40.57 16.42
C GLU A 277 6.03 40.25 16.84
N LYS A 278 5.03 40.75 16.09
CA LYS A 278 3.61 40.63 16.41
C LYS A 278 2.86 39.58 15.59
N ILE A 279 3.47 39.04 14.52
CA ILE A 279 2.83 38.07 13.64
C ILE A 279 3.48 36.70 13.72
N THR A 280 2.66 35.66 13.74
CA THR A 280 3.16 34.28 13.79
C THR A 280 3.52 33.78 12.39
N LEU A 281 4.53 32.92 12.30
CA LEU A 281 4.87 32.25 11.03
C LEU A 281 3.68 31.46 10.46
N MET A 282 2.85 30.89 11.35
CA MET A 282 1.57 30.26 11.00
C MET A 282 0.69 31.20 10.20
N TYR A 283 0.39 32.39 10.74
CA TYR A 283 -0.44 33.40 10.08
C TYR A 283 0.09 33.76 8.69
N ILE A 284 1.40 33.98 8.56
CA ILE A 284 2.04 34.39 7.31
C ILE A 284 1.80 33.37 6.19
N TYR A 285 2.08 32.09 6.44
CA TYR A 285 1.95 31.09 5.38
C TYR A 285 0.48 30.76 5.08
N THR A 286 -0.41 30.84 6.07
CA THR A 286 -1.84 30.59 5.85
C THR A 286 -2.48 31.70 5.02
N GLU A 287 -2.12 32.96 5.27
CA GLU A 287 -2.60 34.11 4.48
C GLU A 287 -2.09 34.08 3.04
N ALA A 288 -0.94 33.45 2.81
CA ALA A 288 -0.42 33.19 1.47
C ALA A 288 -0.99 31.92 0.81
N GLY A 289 -1.96 31.23 1.43
CA GLY A 289 -2.63 30.07 0.85
C GLY A 289 -1.87 28.75 0.96
N PHE A 290 -0.89 28.62 1.86
CA PHE A 290 -0.27 27.33 2.17
C PHE A 290 -1.10 26.55 3.20
N SER A 291 -1.28 25.25 2.95
CA SER A 291 -2.05 24.36 3.85
C SER A 291 -1.30 23.96 5.12
N ASN A 292 0.04 23.94 5.09
CA ASN A 292 0.87 23.57 6.23
C ASN A 292 2.31 24.10 6.10
N GLN A 293 2.96 24.23 7.25
CA GLN A 293 4.33 24.73 7.38
C GLN A 293 5.38 23.92 6.61
N SER A 294 5.25 22.58 6.56
CA SER A 294 6.22 21.72 5.86
C SER A 294 6.27 22.03 4.35
N THR A 295 5.08 22.20 3.75
CA THR A 295 4.95 22.56 2.33
C THR A 295 5.49 23.95 2.07
N PHE A 296 5.14 24.92 2.92
CA PHE A 296 5.65 26.29 2.87
C PHE A 296 7.19 26.33 2.94
N ASN A 297 7.80 25.73 3.96
CA ASN A 297 9.25 25.72 4.16
C ASN A 297 9.99 25.15 2.94
N ARG A 298 9.49 24.04 2.38
CA ARG A 298 10.07 23.41 1.19
C ARG A 298 10.01 24.34 -0.03
N VAL A 299 8.86 24.96 -0.27
CA VAL A 299 8.64 25.85 -1.42
C VAL A 299 9.44 27.14 -1.28
N PHE A 300 9.47 27.74 -0.10
CA PHE A 300 10.25 28.95 0.18
C PHE A 300 11.74 28.69 -0.06
N LYS A 301 12.29 27.63 0.53
CA LYS A 301 13.70 27.25 0.31
C LYS A 301 14.01 26.95 -1.15
N GLN A 302 13.08 26.35 -1.88
CA GLN A 302 13.27 26.06 -3.30
C GLN A 302 13.32 27.33 -4.17
N LEU A 303 12.53 28.37 -3.83
CA LEU A 303 12.44 29.59 -4.63
C LEU A 303 13.48 30.64 -4.22
N GLU A 304 13.80 30.74 -2.93
CA GLU A 304 14.71 31.75 -2.38
C GLU A 304 16.11 31.22 -2.05
N ASN A 305 16.32 29.91 -2.15
CA ASN A 305 17.56 29.21 -1.76
C ASN A 305 17.96 29.31 -0.27
N ILE A 306 17.15 29.96 0.55
CA ILE A 306 17.32 30.08 2.02
C ILE A 306 16.02 29.71 2.73
N THR A 307 16.11 29.34 4.00
CA THR A 307 14.93 29.02 4.81
C THR A 307 14.15 30.29 5.19
N PRO A 308 12.83 30.16 5.48
CA PRO A 308 12.04 31.28 5.98
C PRO A 308 12.66 31.94 7.23
N SER A 309 13.22 31.15 8.14
CA SER A 309 13.86 31.64 9.36
C SER A 309 15.11 32.48 9.05
N GLU A 310 15.97 32.02 8.14
CA GLU A 310 17.15 32.77 7.70
C GLU A 310 16.75 34.09 7.03
N TYR A 311 15.70 34.07 6.21
CA TYR A 311 15.16 35.28 5.58
C TYR A 311 14.65 36.30 6.61
N ILE A 312 13.86 35.84 7.61
CA ILE A 312 13.33 36.68 8.69
C ILE A 312 14.45 37.27 9.54
N SER A 313 15.46 36.47 9.93
CA SER A 313 16.60 36.98 10.69
C SER A 313 17.39 38.04 9.92
N GLY A 314 17.49 37.93 8.59
CA GLY A 314 18.09 38.95 7.74
C GLY A 314 17.33 40.28 7.73
N LEU A 315 16.00 40.25 7.83
CA LEU A 315 15.16 41.45 7.90
C LEU A 315 15.24 42.17 9.26
N GLN A 316 15.54 41.46 10.35
CA GLN A 316 15.69 42.04 11.70
C GLN A 316 17.06 42.72 11.94
N LEU A 317 18.01 42.58 11.00
CA LEU A 317 19.35 43.15 11.08
C LEU A 317 19.48 44.52 10.37
N HIS A 318 18.39 45.06 9.81
CA HIS A 318 18.31 46.35 9.13
C HIS A 318 17.27 47.25 9.77
#